data_AF-A0A822EDY5-F1
#
_entry.id   AF-A0A822EDY5-F1
#
_cell.length_a   1.000
_cell.length_b   1.000
_cell.length_c   1.000
_cell.angle_alpha   90.00
_cell.angle_beta   90.00
_cell.angle_gamma   90.00
#
_symmetry.space_group_name_H-M   'P 1'
#
loop_
_entity.id
_entity.type
_entity.pdbx_description
1 polymer ?
#
loop_
_entity_poly.entity_id
_entity_poly.type
_entity_poly.pdbx_seq_one_letter_code
_entity_poly.pdbx_strand_id
1 'polypeptide(L)'
;GQDCAAIKLERPVQERAAAAQGTFEWNEIKTHLDARSVSAPETAWRPFEFSLHVKSHAIIRLAVHLQNQQPVYFAEGNGRQVLERAATKDTALTA
;
A
#
# COMPACT_ATOMS: atom_id res chain seq x y z
N GLY A 1 -0.11 -7.61 -9.60
CA GLY A 1 -1.53 -7.81 -9.95
C GLY A 1 -1.75 -7.13 -11.27
N GLN A 2 -2.00 -7.89 -12.32
CA GLN A 2 -2.21 -7.37 -13.67
C GLN A 2 -3.62 -6.78 -13.72
N ASP A 3 -3.70 -5.47 -13.94
CA ASP A 3 -4.95 -4.80 -14.23
C ASP A 3 -5.26 -5.05 -15.71
N CYS A 4 -6.25 -5.90 -15.99
CA CYS A 4 -6.69 -6.21 -17.33
C CYS A 4 -8.19 -5.90 -17.42
N ALA A 5 -8.54 -4.81 -18.10
CA ALA A 5 -9.92 -4.53 -18.46
C ALA A 5 -10.29 -5.34 -19.71
N ALA A 6 -11.17 -6.34 -19.56
CA ALA A 6 -11.71 -7.11 -20.67
C ALA A 6 -12.96 -6.42 -21.22
N ILE A 7 -12.87 -5.86 -22.43
CA ILE A 7 -14.01 -5.25 -23.12
C ILE A 7 -14.51 -6.26 -24.16
N LYS A 8 -15.76 -6.70 -24.03
CA LYS A 8 -16.38 -7.65 -24.96
C LYS A 8 -17.29 -6.89 -25.91
N LEU A 9 -16.90 -6.83 -27.18
CA LEU A 9 -17.72 -6.23 -28.24
C LEU A 9 -18.63 -7.31 -28.83
N GLU A 10 -19.89 -7.32 -28.42
CA GLU A 10 -20.90 -8.18 -29.04
C GLU A 10 -21.50 -7.47 -30.24
N ARG A 11 -21.35 -8.09 -31.42
CA ARG A 11 -22.00 -7.62 -32.65
C ARG A 11 -23.48 -8.01 -32.56
N PRO A 12 -24.43 -7.06 -32.58
CA PRO A 12 -25.83 -7.41 -32.55
C PRO A 12 -26.18 -8.20 -33.82
N VAL A 13 -26.92 -9.31 -33.64
CA VAL A 13 -27.46 -10.10 -34.75
C VAL A 13 -28.38 -9.19 -35.55
N GLN A 14 -28.03 -9.03 -36.82
CA GLN A 14 -28.59 -8.01 -37.71
C GLN A 14 -29.96 -8.45 -38.22
N GLU A 15 -31.02 -7.95 -37.60
CA GLU A 15 -32.35 -7.97 -38.19
C GLU A 15 -32.59 -6.67 -38.97
N ARG A 16 -33.01 -6.85 -40.21
CA ARG A 16 -32.84 -5.92 -41.33
C ARG A 16 -33.86 -4.77 -41.24
N ALA A 17 -33.48 -3.62 -40.69
CA ALA A 17 -34.16 -2.34 -40.95
C ALA A 17 -33.23 -1.14 -40.66
N ALA A 18 -33.12 -0.25 -41.64
CA ALA A 18 -32.58 1.13 -41.62
C ALA A 18 -31.28 1.40 -40.83
N ALA A 19 -30.26 1.88 -41.55
CA ALA A 19 -28.98 2.33 -41.02
C ALA A 19 -29.12 3.43 -39.96
N ALA A 20 -29.23 3.04 -38.70
CA ALA A 20 -28.76 3.82 -37.57
C ALA A 20 -27.57 3.06 -37.00
N GLN A 21 -26.37 3.39 -37.48
CA GLN A 21 -25.14 3.02 -36.78
C GLN A 21 -25.26 3.63 -35.38
N GLY A 22 -25.58 2.80 -34.39
CA GLY A 22 -25.66 3.25 -33.01
C GLY A 22 -24.33 3.87 -32.62
N THR A 23 -24.32 5.19 -32.44
CA THR A 23 -23.15 5.93 -31.98
C THR A 23 -22.82 5.45 -30.58
N PHE A 24 -21.71 4.72 -30.43
CA PHE A 24 -21.19 4.37 -29.12
C PHE A 24 -20.65 5.65 -28.46
N GLU A 25 -21.48 6.30 -27.65
CA GLU A 25 -21.07 7.48 -26.89
C GLU A 25 -20.20 7.07 -25.70
N TRP A 26 -18.89 7.09 -25.91
CA TRP A 26 -17.90 6.91 -24.84
C TRP A 26 -17.59 8.26 -24.19
N ASN A 27 -18.12 8.49 -22.98
CA ASN A 27 -17.82 9.69 -22.21
C ASN A 27 -16.68 9.41 -21.22
N GLU A 28 -15.45 9.71 -21.63
CA GLU A 28 -14.24 9.49 -20.84
C GLU A 28 -14.27 10.15 -19.45
N ILE A 29 -14.87 11.35 -19.35
CA ILE A 29 -14.97 12.13 -18.10
C ILE A 29 -15.88 11.40 -17.09
N LYS A 30 -17.03 10.88 -17.54
CA LYS A 30 -17.93 10.10 -16.68
C LYS A 30 -17.29 8.79 -16.22
N THR A 31 -16.49 8.16 -17.07
CA THR A 31 -15.85 6.88 -16.78
C THR A 31 -14.69 7.01 -15.78
N HIS A 32 -13.99 8.14 -15.75
CA HIS A 32 -12.77 8.33 -14.95
C HIS A 32 -12.90 9.45 -13.91
N LEU A 33 -14.11 9.75 -13.45
CA LEU A 33 -14.36 10.81 -12.47
C LEU A 33 -13.61 10.55 -11.14
N ASP A 34 -13.42 9.28 -10.79
CA ASP A 34 -12.72 8.84 -9.57
C ASP A 34 -11.23 8.52 -9.80
N ALA A 35 -10.63 8.98 -10.90
CA ALA A 35 -9.23 8.73 -11.16
C ALA A 35 -8.32 9.46 -10.15
N ARG A 36 -7.41 8.72 -9.52
CA ARG A 36 -6.39 9.28 -8.62
C ARG A 36 -5.11 9.57 -9.41
N SER A 37 -4.60 10.79 -9.29
CA SER A 37 -3.29 11.15 -9.85
C SER A 37 -2.17 10.48 -9.06
N VAL A 38 -1.23 9.88 -9.78
CA VAL A 38 -0.04 9.24 -9.22
C VAL A 38 1.18 10.10 -9.56
N SER A 39 2.17 10.18 -8.65
CA SER A 39 3.38 10.97 -8.89
C SER A 39 4.22 10.37 -10.02
N ALA A 40 4.93 11.22 -10.78
CA ALA A 40 5.81 10.78 -11.87
C ALA A 40 6.77 9.62 -11.50
N PRO A 41 7.48 9.62 -10.34
CA PRO A 41 8.36 8.51 -9.98
C PRO A 41 7.60 7.20 -9.70
N GLU A 42 6.43 7.26 -9.06
CA GLU A 42 5.60 6.06 -8.79
C GLU A 42 5.04 5.46 -10.09
N THR A 43 4.66 6.32 -11.05
CA THR A 43 4.22 5.88 -12.39
C THR A 43 5.37 5.23 -13.17
N ALA A 44 6.59 5.76 -13.07
CA ALA A 44 7.77 5.18 -13.73
C ALA A 44 8.23 3.86 -13.06
N TRP A 45 8.01 3.70 -11.75
CA TRP A 45 8.37 2.48 -11.04
C TRP A 45 7.60 1.25 -11.53
N ARG A 46 6.29 1.39 -11.81
CA ARG A 46 5.41 0.26 -12.18
C ARG A 46 5.85 -0.51 -13.44
N PRO A 47 6.23 0.14 -14.56
CA PRO A 47 6.70 -0.57 -15.76
C PRO A 47 8.20 -0.85 -15.78
N PHE A 48 9.02 -0.06 -15.07
CA PHE A 48 10.49 -0.15 -15.20
C PHE A 48 11.20 -0.73 -13.97
N GLU A 49 10.48 -0.93 -12.86
CA GLU A 49 11.00 -1.46 -11.59
C GLU A 49 12.27 -0.76 -11.09
N PHE A 50 12.47 0.51 -11.47
CA PHE A 50 13.66 1.26 -11.07
C PHE A 50 13.75 1.36 -9.55
N SER A 51 14.95 1.19 -9.00
CA SER A 51 15.12 1.38 -7.55
C SER A 51 14.82 2.84 -7.19
N LEU A 52 13.68 3.07 -6.54
CA LEU A 52 13.22 4.41 -6.14
C LEU A 52 14.14 5.05 -5.08
N HIS A 53 14.89 4.22 -4.35
CA HIS A 53 15.69 4.66 -3.21
C HIS A 53 17.00 3.89 -3.14
N VAL A 54 18.12 4.60 -3.25
CA VAL A 54 19.41 4.11 -2.78
C VAL A 54 19.56 4.53 -1.32
N LYS A 55 19.46 3.58 -0.38
CA LYS A 55 19.74 3.84 1.04
C LYS A 55 21.23 3.71 1.27
N SER A 56 21.91 4.83 1.51
CA SER A 56 23.33 4.84 1.87
C SER A 56 23.58 4.36 3.31
N HIS A 57 22.56 4.39 4.16
CA HIS A 57 22.68 4.11 5.60
C HIS A 57 21.56 3.18 6.08
N ALA A 58 21.84 2.46 7.17
CA ALA A 58 20.85 1.62 7.84
C ALA A 58 19.78 2.49 8.52
N ILE A 59 18.51 2.17 8.27
CA ILE A 59 17.39 2.76 9.02
C ILE A 59 17.13 1.86 10.23
N ILE A 60 17.42 2.38 11.42
CA ILE A 60 17.16 1.68 12.68
C ILE A 60 15.95 2.31 13.35
N ARG A 61 14.97 1.49 13.73
CA ARG A 61 13.84 1.96 14.55
C ARG A 61 14.31 2.11 15.98
N LEU A 62 14.30 3.33 16.49
CA LEU A 62 14.55 3.61 17.89
C LEU A 62 13.32 3.21 18.72
N ALA A 63 13.52 2.40 19.76
CA ALA A 63 12.48 2.09 20.73
C ALA A 63 12.37 3.25 21.71
N VAL A 64 11.32 4.06 21.55
CA VAL A 64 10.98 5.16 22.48
C VAL A 64 9.76 4.73 23.28
N HIS A 65 9.83 4.87 24.59
CA HIS A 65 8.72 4.59 25.50
C HIS A 65 8.64 5.65 26.60
N LEU A 66 7.48 5.72 27.25
CA LEU A 66 7.31 6.50 28.47
C LEU A 66 8.04 5.83 29.63
N GLN A 67 8.29 6.58 30.69
CA GLN A 67 8.88 6.05 31.91
C GLN A 67 8.02 4.89 32.45
N ASN A 68 8.66 3.75 32.72
CA ASN A 68 8.03 2.50 33.18
C ASN A 68 7.06 1.81 32.19
N GLN A 69 7.02 2.23 30.92
CA GLN A 69 6.23 1.58 29.85
C GLN A 69 7.09 0.86 28.81
N GLN A 70 8.29 0.41 29.21
CA GLN A 70 9.16 -0.38 28.35
C GLN A 70 8.52 -1.76 28.07
N PRO A 71 8.59 -2.26 26.83
CA PRO A 71 8.14 -3.61 26.52
C PRO A 71 9.05 -4.64 27.21
N VAL A 72 8.43 -5.59 27.91
CA VAL A 72 9.12 -6.68 28.60
C VAL A 72 8.59 -8.01 28.11
N TYR A 73 9.49 -8.85 27.59
CA TYR A 73 9.15 -10.19 27.12
C TYR A 73 9.61 -11.23 28.13
N PHE A 74 8.73 -12.16 28.52
CA PHE A 74 9.04 -13.23 29.45
C PHE A 74 8.41 -14.55 28.98
N ALA A 75 9.06 -15.66 29.32
CA ALA A 75 8.47 -16.99 29.18
C ALA A 75 7.60 -17.32 30.40
N GLU A 76 6.64 -18.22 30.23
CA GLU A 76 5.75 -18.68 31.29
C GLU A 76 6.56 -19.17 32.51
N GLY A 77 6.17 -18.75 33.71
CA GLY A 77 6.88 -19.06 34.97
C GLY A 77 7.99 -18.08 35.39
N ASN A 78 8.49 -17.21 34.50
CA ASN A 78 9.62 -16.32 34.80
C ASN A 78 9.26 -14.83 34.98
N GLY A 79 7.97 -14.47 34.96
CA GLY A 79 7.52 -13.07 34.92
C GLY A 79 8.08 -12.17 36.03
N ARG A 80 8.12 -12.64 37.29
CA ARG A 80 8.59 -11.82 38.43
C ARG A 80 10.07 -11.44 38.32
N GLN A 81 10.92 -12.41 38.00
CA GLN A 81 12.36 -12.18 37.88
C GLN A 81 12.68 -11.26 36.69
N VAL A 82 11.94 -11.40 35.58
CA VAL A 82 12.12 -10.53 34.42
C VAL A 82 11.66 -9.10 34.73
N LEU A 83 10.60 -8.91 35.50
CA LEU A 83 10.12 -7.59 35.89
C LEU A 83 11.12 -6.84 36.78
N GLU A 84 11.73 -7.51 37.76
CA GLU A 84 12.78 -6.92 38.60
C GLU A 84 14.01 -6.51 37.79
N ARG A 85 14.40 -7.33 36.81
CA ARG A 85 15.49 -6.99 35.88
C ARG A 85 15.12 -5.83 34.96
N ALA A 86 13.88 -5.76 34.50
CA ALA A 86 13.41 -4.67 33.64
C ALA A 86 13.29 -3.34 34.38
N ALA A 87 13.09 -3.36 35.70
CA ALA A 87 13.05 -2.17 36.54
C ALA A 87 14.44 -1.56 36.80
N THR A 88 15.50 -2.38 36.72
CA THR A 88 16.89 -1.97 36.99
C THR A 88 17.72 -1.76 35.73
N LYS A 89 17.18 -2.13 34.56
CA LYS A 89 17.89 -2.05 33.29
C LYS A 89 17.72 -0.67 32.65
N ASP A 90 18.84 -0.08 32.23
CA ASP A 90 18.83 1.11 31.38
C ASP A 90 18.23 0.77 30.00
N THR A 91 17.27 1.59 29.60
CA THR A 91 16.58 1.47 28.31
C THR A 91 17.05 2.57 27.36
N ALA A 92 16.85 2.38 26.06
CA ALA A 92 17.49 3.20 25.04
C ALA A 92 17.07 4.67 25.11
N LEU A 93 15.77 4.96 25.08
CA LEU A 93 15.23 6.32 25.06
C LEU A 93 13.91 6.39 25.83
N THR A 94 13.91 7.16 26.91
CA THR A 94 12.69 7.53 27.66
C THR A 94 12.31 8.96 27.26
N ALA A 95 11.06 9.17 26.83
CA ALA A 95 10.52 10.48 26.44
C ALA A 95 10.15 11.36 27.64
#